data_AF-A0A132HQJ4-F1
#
_entry.id   AF-A0A132HQJ4-F1
#
_cell.length_a   1.000
_cell.length_b   1.000
_cell.length_c   1.000
_cell.angle_alpha   90.00
_cell.angle_beta   90.00
_cell.angle_gamma   90.00
#
_symmetry.space_group_name_H-M   'P 1'
#
loop_
_entity.id
_entity.type
_entity.pdbx_description
1 polymer ?
#
loop_
_entity_poly.entity_id
_entity_poly.type
_entity_poly.pdbx_seq_one_letter_code
_entity_poly.pdbx_strand_id
1 'polypeptide(L)' 'MNNMEGKDLNRLKVVLAEKKRTNKWLAEQIGVDQATVSKWCTNSAQPNLENLMEIAKCLKVDIQELLRM' A
#
# COMPACT_ATOMS: atom_id res chain seq x y z
N MET A 1 7.48 27.96 8.26
CA MET A 1 6.66 27.14 7.34
C MET A 1 6.86 25.71 7.77
N ASN A 2 5.89 25.11 8.47
CA ASN A 2 6.05 23.78 9.04
C ASN A 2 6.11 22.76 7.90
N ASN A 3 7.29 22.18 7.71
CA ASN A 3 7.50 20.94 6.95
C ASN A 3 6.48 19.92 7.44
N MET A 4 5.51 19.54 6.61
CA MET A 4 4.76 18.30 6.85
C MET A 4 5.69 17.11 6.50
N GLU A 5 6.74 16.90 7.30
CA GLU A 5 7.60 15.71 7.29
C GLU A 5 6.91 14.54 8.01
N GLY A 6 5.64 14.32 7.69
CA GLY A 6 4.82 13.33 8.36
C GLY A 6 4.15 12.38 7.38
N LYS A 7 4.25 11.09 7.71
CA LYS A 7 3.23 10.05 7.47
C LYS A 7 3.42 9.17 6.23
N ASP A 8 4.63 8.64 6.06
CA ASP A 8 4.83 7.34 5.42
C ASP A 8 4.17 6.22 6.27
N LEU A 9 2.85 6.24 6.47
CA LEU A 9 2.15 5.35 7.41
C LEU A 9 2.12 3.91 6.91
N ASN A 10 1.94 3.75 5.60
CA ASN A 10 2.02 2.45 4.97
C ASN A 10 3.39 2.26 4.30
N ARG A 11 3.82 1.00 4.23
CA ARG A 11 5.04 0.58 3.54
C ARG A 11 4.73 -0.34 2.35
N LEU A 12 3.57 -0.15 1.72
CA LEU A 12 3.07 -0.99 0.63
C LEU A 12 4.09 -1.14 -0.50
N LYS A 13 4.78 -0.05 -0.85
CA LYS A 13 5.81 -0.06 -1.90
C LYS A 13 6.94 -1.06 -1.62
N VAL A 14 7.37 -1.16 -0.35
CA VAL A 14 8.44 -2.07 0.07
C VAL A 14 7.94 -3.51 -0.01
N VAL A 15 6.77 -3.79 0.55
CA VAL A 15 6.18 -5.13 0.56
C VAL A 15 5.89 -5.64 -0.85
N LEU A 16 5.41 -4.77 -1.76
CA LEU A 16 5.25 -5.12 -3.17
C LEU A 16 6.59 -5.52 -3.83
N ALA A 17 7.67 -4.80 -3.54
CA ALA A 17 8.99 -5.12 -4.06
C ALA A 17 9.51 -6.46 -3.51
N GLU A 18 9.37 -6.70 -2.20
CA GLU A 18 9.75 -7.96 -1.54
C GLU A 18 8.98 -9.15 -2.11
N LYS A 19 7.68 -8.96 -2.40
CA LYS A 19 6.81 -9.98 -3.01
C LYS A 19 6.94 -10.04 -4.54
N LYS A 20 7.80 -9.22 -5.15
CA LYS A 20 8.00 -9.10 -6.61
C LYS A 20 6.67 -8.90 -7.37
N ARG A 21 5.81 -8.03 -6.83
CA ARG A 21 4.52 -7.64 -7.42
C ARG A 21 4.54 -6.20 -7.91
N THR A 22 3.76 -5.93 -8.94
CA THR A 22 3.63 -4.58 -9.53
C THR A 22 2.38 -3.89 -9.03
N ASN A 23 2.34 -2.55 -9.12
CA ASN A 23 1.13 -1.78 -8.81
C ASN A 23 -0.06 -2.21 -9.67
N LYS A 24 0.18 -2.52 -10.96
CA LYS A 24 -0.85 -3.02 -11.88
C LYS A 24 -1.42 -4.35 -11.41
N TRP A 25 -0.55 -5.29 -11.02
CA TRP A 25 -0.99 -6.59 -10.51
C TRP A 25 -1.88 -6.44 -9.28
N LEU A 26 -1.47 -5.63 -8.30
CA LEU A 26 -2.27 -5.44 -7.09
C LEU A 26 -3.61 -4.78 -7.39
N ALA A 27 -3.62 -3.76 -8.26
CA ALA A 27 -4.81 -3.07 -8.71
C ALA A 27 -5.84 -4.03 -9.33
N GLU A 28 -5.38 -4.97 -10.16
CA GLU A 28 -6.21 -6.03 -10.75
C GLU A 28 -6.75 -7.02 -9.70
N GLN A 29 -6.00 -7.31 -8.62
CA GLN A 29 -6.46 -8.25 -7.58
C GLN A 29 -7.58 -7.67 -6.70
N ILE A 30 -7.53 -6.37 -6.40
CA ILE A 30 -8.47 -5.70 -5.50
C ILE A 30 -9.53 -4.87 -6.26
N GLY A 31 -9.48 -4.85 -7.59
CA GLY A 31 -10.48 -4.16 -8.42
C GLY A 31 -10.42 -2.63 -8.36
N VAL A 32 -9.24 -2.04 -8.18
CA VAL A 32 -9.05 -0.58 -8.17
C VAL A 32 -8.17 -0.13 -9.34
N ASP A 33 -8.10 1.19 -9.56
CA ASP A 33 -7.21 1.76 -10.57
C ASP A 33 -5.72 1.70 -10.15
N GLN A 34 -4.82 1.48 -11.11
CA GLN A 34 -3.38 1.45 -10.87
C GLN A 34 -2.85 2.76 -10.26
N ALA A 35 -3.44 3.91 -10.60
CA ALA A 35 -3.10 5.21 -10.03
C ALA A 35 -3.45 5.29 -8.54
N THR A 36 -4.51 4.61 -8.09
CA THR A 36 -4.87 4.51 -6.67
C THR A 36 -3.79 3.76 -5.90
N VAL A 37 -3.35 2.60 -6.41
CA VAL A 37 -2.23 1.85 -5.81
C VAL A 37 -0.94 2.66 -5.82
N SER A 38 -0.67 3.40 -6.90
CA SER A 38 0.49 4.30 -7.00
C SER A 38 0.47 5.39 -5.92
N LYS A 39 -0.69 5.99 -5.65
CA LYS A 39 -0.86 6.97 -4.56
C LYS A 39 -0.61 6.36 -3.19
N TRP A 40 -1.03 5.11 -2.96
CA TRP A 40 -0.73 4.39 -1.73
C TRP A 40 0.76 4.11 -1.56
N CYS A 41 1.44 3.65 -2.61
CA CYS A 41 2.88 3.41 -2.63
C CYS A 41 3.73 4.68 -2.43
N THR A 42 3.17 5.85 -2.76
CA THR A 42 3.82 7.15 -2.54
C THR A 42 3.36 7.84 -1.25
N ASN A 43 2.52 7.17 -0.45
CA ASN A 43 1.86 7.72 0.74
C ASN A 43 1.09 9.04 0.51
N SER A 44 0.86 9.44 -0.75
CA SER A 44 0.03 10.61 -1.10
C SER A 44 -1.45 10.38 -0.85
N ALA A 45 -1.87 9.13 -0.76
CA ALA A 45 -3.15 8.70 -0.19
C ALA A 45 -2.93 7.45 0.65
N GLN A 46 -3.81 7.19 1.62
CA GLN A 46 -3.74 5.99 2.46
C GLN A 46 -4.84 5.01 2.04
N PRO A 47 -4.55 3.70 1.97
CA PRO A 47 -5.61 2.69 1.89
C PRO A 47 -6.42 2.71 3.20
N ASN A 48 -7.74 2.53 3.08
CA ASN A 48 -8.58 2.33 4.25
C ASN A 48 -8.34 0.92 4.85
N LEU A 49 -8.99 0.62 5.97
CA LEU A 49 -8.81 -0.66 6.65
C LEU A 49 -9.22 -1.87 5.78
N GLU A 50 -10.30 -1.73 5.00
CA GLU A 50 -10.79 -2.79 4.11
C GLU A 50 -9.78 -3.11 3.01
N ASN A 51 -9.26 -2.10 2.32
CA ASN A 51 -8.20 -2.23 1.34
C ASN A 51 -6.93 -2.83 1.96
N LEU A 52 -6.53 -2.41 3.16
CA LEU A 52 -5.36 -2.99 3.85
C LEU A 52 -5.54 -4.49 4.11
N MET A 53 -6.73 -4.91 4.54
CA MET A 53 -7.04 -6.34 4.74
C MET A 53 -6.99 -7.13 3.44
N GLU A 54 -7.52 -6.59 2.34
CA GLU A 54 -7.45 -7.23 1.02
C GLU A 54 -6.01 -7.33 0.51
N ILE A 55 -5.25 -6.24 0.59
CA ILE A 55 -3.85 -6.20 0.19
C ILE A 55 -3.03 -7.24 0.97
N ALA A 56 -3.23 -7.34 2.29
CA ALA A 56 -2.55 -8.32 3.14
C ALA A 56 -2.85 -9.76 2.70
N LYS A 57 -4.12 -10.06 2.38
CA LYS A 57 -4.54 -11.36 1.84
C LYS A 57 -3.90 -11.64 0.48
N CYS A 58 -3.91 -10.68 -0.45
CA CYS A 58 -3.32 -10.83 -1.78
C CYS A 58 -1.80 -11.06 -1.72
N LEU A 59 -1.10 -10.36 -0.82
CA LEU A 59 0.35 -10.44 -0.67
C LEU A 59 0.81 -11.55 0.29
N LYS A 60 -0.14 -12.22 0.96
CA LYS A 60 0.12 -13.26 1.97
C LYS A 60 1.12 -12.76 3.02
N VAL A 61 0.75 -11.67 3.67
CA VAL A 61 1.49 -11.01 4.76
C VAL A 61 0.54 -10.69 5.90
N ASP A 62 1.07 -10.46 7.09
CA ASP A 62 0.30 -9.84 8.15
C ASP A 62 -0.04 -8.38 7.79
N ILE A 63 -1.22 -7.90 8.20
CA ILE A 63 -1.60 -6.49 8.01
C ILE A 63 -0.61 -5.54 8.69
N GLN A 64 0.01 -5.97 9.80
CA GLN A 64 1.06 -5.23 10.50
C GLN A 64 2.30 -4.99 9.64
N GLU A 65 2.61 -5.90 8.71
CA GLU A 65 3.73 -5.74 7.77
C GLU A 65 3.48 -4.61 6.75
N LEU A 66 2.23 -4.20 6.55
CA LEU A 66 1.88 -3.09 5.65
C LEU A 66 2.03 -1.72 6.31
N LEU A 67 2.20 -1.68 7.63
CA LEU A 67 2.23 -0.45 8.42
C LEU A 67 3.66 -0.11 8.87
N ARG A 68 3.91 1.19 9.09
CA ARG A 68 5.08 1.65 9.83
C ARG A 68 4.65 1.91 11.27
N MET A 69 5.06 1.01 12.17
CA MET A 69 4.99 1.21 13.62
C MET A 69 6.20 2.00 14.11
#